data_AF-A0A9P8DUP9-F1
#
_entry.id   AF-A0A9P8DUP9-F1
#
_cell.length_a   1.000
_cell.length_b   1.000
_cell.length_c   1.000
_cell.angle_alpha   90.00
_cell.angle_beta   90.00
_cell.angle_gamma   90.00
#
_symmetry.space_group_name_H-M   'P 1'
#
loop_
_entity.id
_entity.type
_entity.pdbx_description
1 polymer ?
#
loop_
_entity_poly.entity_id
_entity_poly.type
_entity_poly.pdbx_seq_one_letter_code
_entity_poly.pdbx_strand_id
1 'polypeptide(L)' 'MSAAQLLNPKAESRRRGEALSVNIAAGEGLQGVLASNLGPSGTLKMLVDGAGGIKLTKDGSVLLREMQIQNPT' A
#
# COMPACT_ATOMS: atom_id res chain seq x y z
N MET A 1 -20.18 -28.97 6.40
CA MET A 1 -19.23 -28.68 5.32
C MET A 1 -18.30 -27.58 5.83
N SER A 2 -17.02 -27.89 6.07
CA SER A 2 -16.08 -26.95 6.69
C SER A 2 -15.71 -25.85 5.69
N ALA A 3 -15.75 -24.58 6.10
CA ALA A 3 -15.52 -23.41 5.24
C ALA A 3 -14.15 -23.42 4.52
N ALA A 4 -13.18 -24.20 5.02
CA ALA A 4 -11.87 -24.38 4.40
C ALA A 4 -11.92 -25.15 3.06
N GLN A 5 -12.95 -25.99 2.81
CA GLN A 5 -13.08 -26.77 1.58
C GLN A 5 -13.62 -25.96 0.38
N LEU A 6 -14.10 -24.74 0.60
CA LEU A 6 -14.60 -23.83 -0.46
C LEU A 6 -13.52 -22.86 -0.97
N LEU A 7 -12.33 -22.84 -0.36
CA LEU A 7 -11.25 -21.95 -0.75
C LEU A 7 -10.30 -22.69 -1.71
N ASN A 8 -9.92 -22.00 -2.79
CA ASN A 8 -8.85 -22.46 -3.67
C ASN A 8 -7.58 -22.65 -2.81
N PRO A 9 -6.78 -23.72 -2.99
CA PRO A 9 -5.52 -23.90 -2.24
C PRO A 9 -4.52 -22.74 -2.35
N LYS A 10 -4.69 -21.81 -3.31
CA LYS A 10 -3.92 -20.56 -3.41
C LYS A 10 -4.60 -19.33 -2.77
N ALA A 11 -5.78 -19.48 -2.16
CA ALA A 11 -6.53 -18.39 -1.60
C ALA A 11 -6.05 -18.09 -0.17
N GLU A 12 -5.57 -16.88 0.06
CA GLU A 12 -5.35 -16.37 1.40
C GLU A 12 -6.69 -16.06 2.06
N SER A 13 -7.01 -16.78 3.13
CA SER A 13 -8.17 -16.49 3.98
C SER A 13 -7.69 -16.09 5.36
N ARG A 14 -7.68 -14.78 5.65
CA ARG A 14 -7.39 -14.26 6.99
C ARG A 14 -8.65 -14.26 7.84
N ARG A 15 -8.52 -14.58 9.14
CA ARG A 15 -9.64 -14.46 10.07
C ARG A 15 -9.98 -12.99 10.28
N ARG A 16 -11.23 -12.67 10.60
CA ARG A 16 -11.71 -11.27 10.70
C ARG A 16 -10.82 -10.35 11.57
N GLY A 17 -10.35 -10.84 12.72
CA GLY A 17 -9.47 -10.06 13.60
C GLY A 17 -8.09 -9.79 12.98
N GLU A 18 -7.49 -10.80 12.37
CA GLU A 18 -6.18 -10.67 11.68
C GLU A 18 -6.28 -9.76 10.45
N ALA A 19 -7.38 -9.86 9.69
CA ALA A 19 -7.63 -8.99 8.54
C ALA A 19 -7.73 -7.52 8.95
N LEU A 20 -8.40 -7.22 10.08
CA LEU A 20 -8.51 -5.86 10.59
C LEU A 20 -7.14 -5.28 10.96
N SER A 21 -6.33 -6.02 11.73
CA SER A 21 -5.00 -5.56 12.14
C SER A 21 -4.07 -5.30 10.95
N VAL A 22 -4.15 -6.14 9.91
CA VAL A 22 -3.34 -5.99 8.69
C VAL A 22 -3.73 -4.74 7.91
N ASN A 23 -5.03 -4.47 7.79
CA ASN A 23 -5.52 -3.28 7.09
C ASN A 23 -5.13 -1.99 7.82
N ILE A 24 -5.20 -1.96 9.15
CA ILE A 24 -4.76 -0.81 9.95
C ILE A 24 -3.27 -0.56 9.75
N ALA A 25 -2.44 -1.61 9.89
CA ALA A 25 -0.99 -1.48 9.73
C ALA A 25 -0.60 -1.02 8.31
N ALA A 26 -1.30 -1.48 7.28
CA ALA A 26 -1.08 -1.03 5.91
C ALA A 26 -1.42 0.46 5.72
N GLY A 27 -2.55 0.91 6.28
CA GLY A 27 -2.95 2.31 6.27
C GLY A 27 -1.97 3.22 7.00
N GLU A 28 -1.51 2.81 8.18
CA GLU A 28 -0.48 3.53 8.96
C GLU A 28 0.84 3.61 8.20
N GLY A 29 1.24 2.53 7.53
CA GLY A 29 2.43 2.51 6.68
C GLY A 29 2.36 3.52 5.53
N LEU A 30 1.23 3.56 4.81
CA LEU A 30 0.99 4.52 3.73
C LEU A 30 0.94 5.97 4.25
N GLN A 31 0.28 6.18 5.38
CA GLN A 31 0.21 7.49 6.03
C GLN A 31 1.61 8.01 6.36
N GLY A 32 2.50 7.17 6.92
CA GLY A 32 3.87 7.56 7.26
C GLY A 32 4.67 8.03 6.04
N VAL A 33 4.51 7.37 4.89
CA VAL A 33 5.18 7.74 3.64
C VAL A 33 4.68 9.09 3.11
N LEU A 34 3.38 9.35 3.21
CA LEU A 34 2.78 10.59 2.73
C LEU A 34 2.98 11.77 3.69
N ALA A 35 3.09 11.51 4.99
CA ALA A 35 3.26 12.53 6.02
C ALA A 35 4.50 13.41 5.75
N SER A 36 5.60 12.81 5.28
CA SER A 36 6.83 13.55 4.95
C SER A 36 6.71 14.47 3.74
N ASN A 37 5.63 14.36 2.96
CA ASN A 37 5.40 15.16 1.75
C ASN A 37 4.50 16.38 2.03
N LEU A 38 3.87 16.44 3.21
CA LEU A 38 2.89 17.47 3.53
C LEU A 38 3.56 18.81 3.89
N GLY A 39 2.91 19.91 3.50
CA GLY A 39 3.32 21.27 3.84
C GLY A 39 4.46 21.83 2.97
N PRO A 40 4.79 23.12 3.07
CA PRO A 40 5.79 23.77 2.22
C PRO A 40 7.19 23.15 2.37
N SER A 41 7.58 22.77 3.59
CA SER A 41 8.84 22.08 3.89
C SER A 41 8.80 20.56 3.67
N GLY A 42 7.67 20.01 3.20
CA GLY A 42 7.56 18.60 2.86
C GLY A 42 8.52 18.20 1.75
N THR A 43 9.09 17.00 1.87
CA THR A 43 10.05 16.43 0.92
C THR A 43 9.37 15.93 -0.34
N LEU A 44 10.13 15.91 -1.44
CA LEU A 44 9.73 15.25 -2.69
C LEU A 44 10.07 13.77 -2.59
N LYS A 45 9.28 12.91 -3.23
CA LYS A 45 9.64 11.50 -3.43
C LYS A 45 10.09 11.28 -4.86
N MET A 46 11.14 10.49 -5.00
CA MET A 46 11.63 9.99 -6.28
C MET A 46 11.10 8.58 -6.48
N LEU A 47 10.30 8.39 -7.51
CA LEU A 47 9.82 7.08 -7.96
C LEU A 47 10.63 6.67 -9.19
N VAL A 48 10.99 5.39 -9.24
CA VAL A 48 11.70 4.78 -10.36
C VAL A 48 10.85 3.61 -10.84
N ASP A 49 10.49 3.61 -12.12
CA ASP A 49 9.75 2.51 -12.73
C ASP A 49 10.68 1.36 -13.16
N GLY A 50 10.09 0.22 -13.57
CA GLY A 50 10.85 -0.95 -14.01
C GLY A 50 11.63 -0.76 -15.32
N ALA A 51 11.32 0.29 -16.09
CA ALA A 51 12.04 0.67 -17.31
C ALA A 51 13.13 1.73 -17.04
N GLY A 52 13.31 2.17 -15.78
CA GLY A 52 14.26 3.19 -15.37
C GLY A 52 13.78 4.63 -15.52
N GLY A 53 12.50 4.85 -15.82
CA GLY A 53 11.87 6.17 -15.81
C GLY A 53 11.79 6.72 -14.38
N ILE A 54 12.15 8.01 -14.24
CA ILE A 54 12.22 8.68 -12.94
C ILE A 54 11.13 9.74 -12.86
N LYS A 55 10.33 9.68 -11.80
CA LYS A 55 9.30 10.69 -11.50
C LYS A 55 9.54 11.27 -10.11
N LEU A 56 9.76 12.59 -10.06
CA LEU A 56 9.92 13.35 -8.84
C LEU A 56 8.64 14.14 -8.56
N THR A 57 7.97 13.87 -7.44
CA THR A 57 6.73 14.59 -7.12
C THR A 57 6.47 14.68 -5.63
N LYS A 58 5.71 15.71 -5.26
CA LYS A 58 5.17 15.94 -3.91
C LYS A 58 3.69 15.57 -3.84
N ASP A 59 3.04 15.42 -4.99
CA ASP A 59 1.62 15.13 -5.05
C ASP A 59 1.36 13.69 -4.61
N GLY A 60 0.70 13.54 -3.46
CA GLY A 60 0.32 12.25 -2.91
C GLY A 60 -0.58 11.44 -3.85
N SER A 61 -1.41 12.09 -4.68
CA SER A 61 -2.26 11.40 -5.66
C SER A 61 -1.42 10.69 -6.72
N VAL A 62 -0.39 11.36 -7.23
CA VAL A 62 0.54 10.75 -8.20
C VAL A 62 1.36 9.65 -7.51
N LEU A 63 1.86 9.88 -6.30
CA LEU A 63 2.63 8.87 -5.58
C LEU A 63 1.84 7.58 -5.36
N LEU A 64 0.60 7.67 -4.90
CA LEU A 64 -0.24 6.50 -4.63
C LEU A 64 -0.61 5.72 -5.89
N ARG A 65 -0.66 6.36 -7.06
CA ARG A 65 -0.95 5.71 -8.34
C ARG A 65 0.25 4.98 -8.93
N GLU A 66 1.44 5.54 -8.73
CA GLU A 66 2.68 5.06 -9.33
C GLU A 66 3.41 4.05 -8.42
N MET A 67 3.13 4.07 -7.11
CA MET A 67 3.66 3.08 -6.17
C MET A 67 3.01 1.70 -6.35
N GLN A 68 3.83 0.66 -6.30
CA GLN A 68 3.35 -0.73 -6.25
C GLN A 68 2.95 -1.10 -4.82
N ILE A 69 1.67 -0.93 -4.50
CA ILE A 69 1.11 -1.30 -3.20
C ILE A 69 0.79 -2.80 -3.21
N GLN A 70 1.43 -3.56 -2.32
CA GLN A 70 1.25 -5.02 -2.22
C GLN A 70 0.05 -5.42 -1.37
N ASN A 71 -0.34 -4.57 -0.41
CA ASN A 71 -1.49 -4.89 0.44
C ASN A 71 -2.78 -4.82 -0.40
N PRO A 72 -3.61 -5.88 -0.41
CA PRO A 72 -4.82 -5.92 -1.22
C PRO A 72 -5.94 -5.00 -0.72
N THR A 73 -5.83 -4.45 0.50
CA THR A 73 -6.85 -3.59 1.13
C THR A 73 -6.32 -2.26 1.61
#